data_AF-A0A2U2S322-F1
#
_entry.id   AF-A0A2U2S322-F1
#
_cell.length_a   1.000
_cell.length_b   1.000
_cell.length_c   1.000
_cell.angle_alpha   90.00
_cell.angle_beta   90.00
_cell.angle_gamma   90.00
#
_symmetry.space_group_name_H-M   'P 1'
#
loop_
_entity.id
_entity.type
_entity.pdbx_description
1 polymer ?
#
loop_
_entity_poly.entity_id
_entity_poly.type
_entity_poly.pdbx_seq_one_letter_code
_entity_poly.pdbx_strand_id
1 'polypeptide(L)'
;MELSNPPKHGTVTLLVVILFIYSLPLLLFGVIVPLVVDNLVARYLLTIFSALVLGILAWWALKRDAIAPETIGLSFSKVPQTLFILVAGWGMWAGVWALIALPQVRASGQDVSLFIGAPLAIVQQWLFVGLAEELLFRGYLLTRLQLVFSRFPKAWSMFLAILGSGLIFATAHVPVKLSNVGADENAWLVVLSGVVEIFILGLSFSYFFLRTRNVVLTGLIHGGWNAPLLGKQDVLRLVLFVLVVEFWLLIEKRRHKSAVLGL
;
A
#
# COMPACT_ATOMS: atom_id res chain seq x y z
N MET A 1 -6.39 20.70 5.39
CA MET A 1 -7.10 20.64 4.11
C MET A 1 -8.46 21.21 4.38
N GLU A 2 -8.63 22.50 4.06
CA GLU A 2 -9.95 22.99 3.71
C GLU A 2 -10.23 22.43 2.33
N LEU A 3 -11.13 21.46 2.25
CA LEU A 3 -11.61 20.98 0.97
C LEU A 3 -12.76 21.91 0.60
N SER A 4 -12.54 22.76 -0.41
CA SER A 4 -13.59 23.56 -1.02
C SER A 4 -14.71 22.65 -1.53
N ASN A 5 -15.94 23.16 -1.54
CA ASN A 5 -17.22 22.45 -1.77
C ASN A 5 -17.12 21.12 -2.54
N PRO A 6 -17.73 20.03 -2.01
CA PRO A 6 -17.63 18.72 -2.65
C PRO A 6 -18.22 18.76 -4.07
N PRO A 7 -17.53 18.18 -5.07
CA PRO A 7 -18.02 18.14 -6.44
C PRO A 7 -19.38 17.42 -6.52
N LYS A 8 -20.28 17.93 -7.38
CA LYS A 8 -21.66 17.42 -7.56
C LYS A 8 -21.74 15.92 -7.87
N HIS A 9 -20.68 15.30 -8.37
CA HIS A 9 -20.68 13.89 -8.81
C HIS A 9 -20.01 12.91 -7.86
N GLY A 10 -19.35 13.36 -6.80
CA GLY A 10 -18.38 12.48 -6.14
C GLY A 10 -18.97 11.35 -5.30
N THR A 11 -20.27 11.34 -5.01
CA THR A 11 -20.93 10.16 -4.42
C THR A 11 -21.08 9.04 -5.46
N VAL A 12 -21.44 9.40 -6.70
CA VAL A 12 -21.55 8.44 -7.81
C VAL A 12 -20.18 7.87 -8.16
N THR A 13 -19.16 8.73 -8.26
CA THR A 13 -17.78 8.28 -8.51
C THR A 13 -17.31 7.29 -7.44
N LEU A 14 -17.55 7.60 -6.15
CA LEU A 14 -17.19 6.72 -5.04
C LEU A 14 -17.88 5.35 -5.13
N LEU A 15 -19.18 5.31 -5.43
CA LEU A 15 -19.92 4.05 -5.56
C LEU A 15 -19.39 3.21 -6.72
N VAL A 16 -19.09 3.83 -7.88
CA VAL A 16 -18.48 3.14 -9.02
C VAL A 16 -17.13 2.54 -8.64
N VAL A 17 -16.29 3.31 -7.93
CA VAL A 17 -14.98 2.85 -7.47
C VAL A 17 -15.10 1.68 -6.50
N ILE A 18 -15.99 1.76 -5.51
CA ILE A 18 -16.23 0.67 -4.54
C ILE A 18 -16.73 -0.59 -5.26
N LEU A 19 -17.70 -0.44 -6.17
CA LEU A 19 -18.21 -1.57 -6.95
C LEU A 19 -17.09 -2.24 -7.76
N PHE A 20 -16.22 -1.44 -8.37
CA PHE A 20 -15.09 -1.94 -9.14
C PHE A 20 -14.03 -2.63 -8.28
N ILE A 21 -13.71 -2.07 -7.10
CA ILE A 21 -12.78 -2.65 -6.13
C ILE A 21 -13.20 -4.07 -5.76
N TYR A 22 -14.50 -4.33 -5.61
CA TYR A 22 -15.01 -5.66 -5.27
C TYR A 22 -15.21 -6.56 -6.50
N SER A 23 -15.64 -6.01 -7.64
CA SER A 23 -15.91 -6.83 -8.84
C SER A 23 -14.64 -7.33 -9.52
N LEU A 24 -13.57 -6.54 -9.56
CA LEU A 24 -12.34 -6.91 -10.24
C LEU A 24 -11.68 -8.17 -9.61
N PRO A 25 -11.43 -8.26 -8.28
CA PRO A 25 -10.85 -9.46 -7.70
C PRO A 25 -11.74 -10.69 -7.82
N LEU A 26 -13.07 -10.53 -7.75
CA LEU A 26 -14.01 -11.63 -7.97
C LEU A 26 -13.89 -12.19 -9.39
N LEU A 27 -13.84 -11.32 -10.41
CA LEU A 27 -13.64 -11.73 -11.80
C LEU A 27 -12.27 -12.37 -12.00
N LEU A 28 -11.21 -11.75 -11.49
CA LEU A 28 -9.84 -12.22 -11.66
C LEU A 28 -9.65 -13.59 -11.01
N PHE A 29 -9.93 -13.72 -9.72
CA PHE A 29 -9.61 -14.94 -8.96
C PHE A 29 -10.70 -16.01 -9.05
N GLY A 30 -11.95 -15.62 -9.32
CA GLY A 30 -13.06 -16.56 -9.48
C GLY A 30 -13.21 -17.11 -10.91
N VAL A 31 -12.77 -16.36 -11.92
CA VAL A 31 -12.98 -16.75 -13.34
C VAL A 31 -11.66 -16.85 -14.11
N ILE A 32 -10.83 -15.81 -14.10
CA ILE A 32 -9.69 -15.73 -15.02
C ILE A 32 -8.51 -16.59 -14.55
N VAL A 33 -8.08 -16.47 -13.29
CA VAL A 33 -6.92 -17.19 -12.74
C VAL A 33 -7.05 -18.71 -12.91
N PRO A 34 -8.21 -19.35 -12.65
CA PRO A 34 -8.42 -20.78 -12.92
C PRO A 34 -8.18 -21.21 -14.38
N LEU A 35 -8.25 -20.29 -15.35
CA LEU A 35 -8.04 -20.58 -16.78
C LEU A 35 -6.58 -20.44 -17.21
N VAL A 36 -5.71 -19.87 -16.37
CA VAL A 36 -4.31 -19.52 -16.72
C VAL A 36 -3.31 -20.06 -15.67
N VAL A 37 -3.72 -21.07 -14.90
CA VAL A 37 -3.06 -21.55 -13.68
C VAL A 37 -1.60 -21.96 -13.93
N ASP A 38 -1.27 -22.57 -15.06
CA ASP A 38 0.03 -23.23 -15.21
C ASP A 38 1.15 -22.34 -15.81
N ASN A 39 0.84 -21.10 -16.19
CA ASN A 39 1.83 -20.20 -16.80
C ASN A 39 2.22 -19.06 -15.86
N LEU A 40 3.41 -19.17 -15.27
CA LEU A 40 3.97 -18.17 -14.35
C LEU A 40 4.03 -16.78 -14.98
N VAL A 41 4.52 -16.66 -16.22
CA VAL A 41 4.63 -15.37 -16.93
C VAL A 41 3.24 -14.76 -17.15
N ALA A 42 2.25 -15.56 -17.52
CA ALA A 42 0.89 -15.09 -17.71
C ALA A 42 0.28 -14.58 -16.39
N ARG A 43 0.53 -15.24 -15.25
CA ARG A 43 0.12 -14.73 -13.92
C ARG A 43 0.79 -13.40 -13.59
N TYR A 44 2.08 -13.24 -13.93
CA TYR A 44 2.79 -11.97 -13.76
C TYR A 44 2.16 -10.85 -14.58
N LEU A 45 1.92 -11.08 -15.86
CA LEU A 45 1.31 -10.12 -16.77
C LEU A 45 -0.14 -9.79 -16.38
N LEU A 46 -0.92 -10.77 -15.94
CA LEU A 46 -2.30 -10.57 -15.48
C LEU A 46 -2.33 -9.63 -14.27
N THR A 47 -1.40 -9.80 -13.32
CA THR A 47 -1.30 -8.93 -12.14
C THR A 47 -0.87 -7.52 -12.54
N ILE A 48 0.10 -7.36 -13.45
CA ILE A 48 0.50 -6.05 -13.98
C ILE A 48 -0.68 -5.36 -14.66
N PHE A 49 -1.39 -6.08 -15.53
CA PHE A 49 -2.58 -5.59 -16.20
C PHE A 49 -3.65 -5.14 -15.20
N SER A 50 -3.92 -5.96 -14.17
CA SER A 50 -4.88 -5.63 -13.12
C SER A 50 -4.49 -4.38 -12.34
N ALA A 51 -3.21 -4.24 -11.99
CA ALA A 51 -2.68 -3.04 -11.35
C ALA A 51 -2.82 -1.80 -12.25
N LEU A 52 -2.53 -1.90 -13.55
CA LEU A 52 -2.73 -0.80 -14.49
C LEU A 52 -4.20 -0.38 -14.57
N VAL A 53 -5.12 -1.34 -14.61
CA VAL A 53 -6.57 -1.08 -14.60
C VAL A 53 -6.98 -0.35 -13.31
N LEU A 54 -6.49 -0.76 -12.14
CA LEU A 54 -6.74 -0.06 -10.87
C LEU A 54 -6.14 1.35 -10.88
N GLY A 55 -4.93 1.53 -11.41
CA GLY A 55 -4.29 2.84 -11.56
C GLY A 55 -5.07 3.77 -12.48
N ILE A 56 -5.59 3.27 -13.60
CA ILE A 56 -6.44 4.02 -14.53
C ILE A 56 -7.74 4.43 -13.84
N LEU A 57 -8.40 3.51 -13.11
CA LEU A 57 -9.60 3.80 -12.33
C LEU A 57 -9.33 4.91 -11.30
N ALA A 58 -8.24 4.79 -10.53
CA ALA A 58 -7.86 5.77 -9.52
C ALA A 58 -7.63 7.15 -10.15
N TRP A 59 -6.88 7.20 -11.25
CA TRP A 59 -6.60 8.45 -11.96
C TRP A 59 -7.87 9.09 -12.55
N TRP A 60 -8.74 8.28 -13.15
CA TRP A 60 -10.05 8.73 -13.63
C TRP A 60 -10.89 9.32 -12.49
N ALA A 61 -10.94 8.64 -11.34
CA ALA A 61 -11.71 9.08 -10.18
C ALA A 61 -11.16 10.38 -9.57
N LEU A 62 -9.84 10.50 -9.46
CA LEU A 62 -9.16 11.73 -9.02
C LEU A 62 -9.51 12.91 -9.93
N LYS A 63 -9.40 12.74 -11.26
CA LYS A 63 -9.76 13.77 -12.24
C LYS A 63 -11.23 14.15 -12.18
N ARG A 64 -12.11 13.16 -12.10
CA ARG A 64 -13.57 13.37 -12.07
C ARG A 64 -14.02 14.14 -10.84
N ASP A 65 -13.40 13.87 -9.69
CA ASP A 65 -13.71 14.55 -8.42
C ASP A 65 -12.79 15.76 -8.15
N ALA A 66 -12.02 16.21 -9.16
CA ALA A 66 -11.12 17.36 -9.08
C ALA A 66 -10.14 17.32 -7.89
N ILE A 67 -9.67 16.13 -7.51
CA ILE A 67 -8.63 15.95 -6.48
C ILE A 67 -7.28 16.18 -7.15
N ALA A 68 -6.63 17.30 -6.80
CA ALA A 68 -5.37 17.69 -7.43
C ALA A 68 -4.21 16.75 -7.03
N PRO A 69 -3.30 16.35 -7.94
CA PRO A 69 -2.20 15.44 -7.64
C PRO A 69 -1.30 15.87 -6.47
N GLU A 70 -1.16 17.18 -6.27
CA GLU A 70 -0.37 17.77 -5.19
C GLU A 70 -0.97 17.48 -3.81
N THR A 71 -2.31 17.33 -3.73
CA THR A 71 -3.01 17.01 -2.48
C THR A 71 -2.63 15.63 -1.96
N ILE A 72 -2.34 14.70 -2.87
CA ILE A 72 -1.93 13.33 -2.55
C ILE A 72 -0.40 13.16 -2.60
N GLY A 73 0.34 14.27 -2.71
CA GLY A 73 1.80 14.24 -2.67
C GLY A 73 2.48 13.70 -3.91
N LEU A 74 1.78 13.69 -5.05
CA LEU A 74 2.31 13.25 -6.32
C LEU A 74 3.14 14.40 -6.93
N SER A 75 4.38 14.55 -6.46
CA SER A 75 5.29 15.63 -6.85
C SER A 75 6.74 15.16 -6.89
N PHE A 76 7.50 15.67 -7.87
CA PHE A 76 8.94 15.42 -7.96
C PHE A 76 9.74 15.98 -6.77
N SER A 77 9.23 17.01 -6.08
CA SER A 77 9.86 17.54 -4.87
C SER A 77 9.93 16.53 -3.72
N LYS A 78 9.14 15.45 -3.80
CA LYS A 78 9.08 14.37 -2.81
C LYS A 78 10.02 13.20 -3.14
N VAL A 79 10.71 13.22 -4.27
CA VAL A 79 11.68 12.17 -4.66
C VAL A 79 12.81 12.02 -3.64
N PRO A 80 13.48 13.09 -3.15
CA PRO A 80 14.56 12.94 -2.17
C PRO A 80 14.10 12.29 -0.85
N GLN A 81 12.92 12.69 -0.35
CA GLN A 81 12.30 12.07 0.83
C GLN A 81 12.04 10.58 0.59
N THR A 82 11.52 10.24 -0.58
CA THR A 82 11.21 8.85 -0.96
C THR A 82 12.47 7.99 -0.97
N LEU A 83 13.51 8.45 -1.68
CA LEU A 83 14.78 7.74 -1.79
C LEU A 83 15.45 7.56 -0.43
N PHE A 84 15.50 8.62 0.39
CA PHE A 84 16.09 8.53 1.73
C PHE A 84 15.37 7.50 2.59
N ILE A 85 14.04 7.57 2.68
CA ILE A 85 13.26 6.67 3.55
C ILE A 85 13.37 5.22 3.07
N LEU A 86 13.33 4.97 1.76
CA LEU A 86 13.48 3.62 1.22
C LEU A 86 14.88 3.06 1.49
N VAL A 87 15.94 3.82 1.19
CA VAL A 87 17.32 3.38 1.42
C VAL A 87 17.58 3.14 2.90
N ALA A 88 17.19 4.07 3.77
CA ALA A 88 17.37 3.94 5.21
C ALA A 88 16.54 2.79 5.79
N GLY A 89 15.27 2.65 5.40
CA GLY A 89 14.38 1.58 5.85
C GLY A 89 14.87 0.20 5.44
N TRP A 90 15.24 0.02 4.18
CA TRP A 90 15.81 -1.24 3.69
C TRP A 90 17.20 -1.51 4.26
N GLY A 91 18.04 -0.48 4.44
CA GLY A 91 19.35 -0.62 5.09
C GLY A 91 19.24 -1.09 6.53
N MET A 92 18.33 -0.50 7.32
CA MET A 92 18.04 -0.95 8.69
C MET A 92 17.52 -2.38 8.71
N TRP A 93 16.58 -2.73 7.82
CA TRP A 93 16.08 -4.09 7.73
C TRP A 93 17.15 -5.10 7.35
N ALA A 94 18.01 -4.77 6.38
CA ALA A 94 19.15 -5.61 6.00
C ALA A 94 20.12 -5.83 7.18
N GLY A 95 20.36 -4.79 7.99
CA GLY A 95 21.14 -4.89 9.22
C GLY A 95 20.51 -5.84 10.24
N VAL A 96 19.22 -5.67 10.53
CA VAL A 96 18.48 -6.57 11.43
C VAL A 96 18.51 -8.01 10.94
N TRP A 97 18.24 -8.22 9.65
CA TRP A 97 18.25 -9.54 9.05
C TRP A 97 19.64 -10.19 9.10
N ALA A 98 20.70 -9.43 8.81
CA ALA A 98 22.08 -9.92 8.87
C ALA A 98 22.53 -10.28 10.29
N LEU A 99 22.06 -9.56 11.31
CA LEU A 99 22.43 -9.80 12.71
C LEU A 99 21.62 -10.91 13.37
N ILE A 100 20.34 -11.04 13.04
CA ILE A 100 19.41 -11.95 13.75
C ILE A 100 19.08 -13.18 12.91
N ALA A 101 18.58 -12.98 11.69
CA ALA A 101 18.03 -14.06 10.88
C ALA A 101 19.10 -14.84 10.13
N LEU A 102 20.10 -14.17 9.54
CA LEU A 102 21.14 -14.81 8.73
C LEU A 102 21.95 -15.86 9.50
N PRO A 103 22.38 -15.65 10.76
CA PRO A 103 23.07 -16.68 11.53
C PRO A 103 22.19 -17.93 11.74
N GLN A 104 20.89 -17.75 12.00
CA GLN A 104 19.94 -18.84 12.19
C GLN A 104 19.72 -19.63 10.89
N VAL A 105 19.54 -18.93 9.77
CA VAL A 105 19.42 -19.53 8.43
C VAL A 105 20.65 -20.37 8.11
N ARG A 106 21.85 -19.82 8.32
CA ARG A 106 23.12 -20.55 8.10
C ARG A 106 23.25 -21.75 9.02
N ALA A 107 22.94 -21.60 10.31
CA ALA A 107 23.01 -22.69 11.28
C ALA A 107 22.01 -23.83 10.95
N SER A 108 20.86 -23.50 10.37
CA SER A 108 19.87 -24.47 9.92
C SER A 108 20.23 -25.19 8.61
N GLY A 109 21.32 -24.78 7.93
CA GLY A 109 21.73 -25.32 6.63
C GLY A 109 20.83 -24.92 5.46
N GLN A 110 19.92 -23.96 5.66
CA GLN A 110 19.06 -23.45 4.59
C GLN A 110 19.83 -22.58 3.60
N ASP A 111 19.44 -22.65 2.33
CA ASP A 111 19.99 -21.77 1.30
C ASP A 111 19.51 -20.32 1.53
N VAL A 112 20.48 -19.42 1.65
CA VAL A 112 20.27 -17.97 1.80
C VAL A 112 19.52 -17.38 0.60
N SER A 113 19.68 -17.96 -0.59
CA SER A 113 19.01 -17.49 -1.81
C SER A 113 17.49 -17.48 -1.70
N LEU A 114 16.92 -18.38 -0.88
CA LEU A 114 15.48 -18.49 -0.62
C LEU A 114 14.90 -17.27 0.12
N PHE A 115 15.77 -16.42 0.67
CA PHE A 115 15.39 -15.21 1.39
C PHE A 115 15.66 -13.94 0.58
N ILE A 116 16.19 -14.05 -0.65
CA ILE A 116 16.40 -12.91 -1.54
C ILE A 116 15.17 -12.76 -2.44
N GLY A 117 14.63 -11.55 -2.53
CA GLY A 117 13.45 -11.27 -3.34
C GLY A 117 13.69 -11.57 -4.82
N ALA A 118 12.72 -12.22 -5.48
CA ALA A 118 12.80 -12.50 -6.90
C ALA A 118 12.70 -11.18 -7.72
N PRO A 119 13.62 -10.90 -8.66
CA PRO A 119 13.64 -9.62 -9.39
C PRO A 119 12.33 -9.29 -10.10
N LEU A 120 11.71 -10.29 -10.74
CA LEU A 120 10.44 -10.08 -11.45
C LEU A 120 9.29 -9.74 -10.49
N ALA A 121 9.25 -10.37 -9.31
CA ALA A 121 8.27 -10.05 -8.27
C ALA A 121 8.51 -8.66 -7.68
N ILE A 122 9.77 -8.26 -7.46
CA ILE A 122 10.12 -6.91 -7.00
C ILE A 122 9.61 -5.87 -8.01
N VAL A 123 9.96 -6.01 -9.29
CA VAL A 123 9.53 -5.07 -10.33
C VAL A 123 8.01 -4.97 -10.40
N GLN A 124 7.33 -6.12 -10.45
CA GLN A 124 5.87 -6.18 -10.50
C GLN A 124 5.22 -5.49 -9.30
N GLN A 125 5.64 -5.85 -8.07
CA GLN A 125 4.97 -5.39 -6.86
C GLN A 125 5.31 -3.94 -6.54
N TRP A 126 6.55 -3.51 -6.80
CA TRP A 126 6.99 -2.15 -6.50
C TRP A 126 6.50 -1.13 -7.51
N LEU A 127 6.59 -1.43 -8.80
CA LEU A 127 6.32 -0.44 -9.84
C LEU A 127 4.87 -0.46 -10.33
N PHE A 128 4.14 -1.54 -10.10
CA PHE A 128 2.76 -1.66 -10.58
C PHE A 128 1.78 -1.79 -9.42
N VAL A 129 1.83 -2.90 -8.67
CA VAL A 129 0.80 -3.22 -7.67
C VAL A 129 0.75 -2.17 -6.56
N GLY A 130 1.87 -1.97 -5.84
CA GLY A 130 1.92 -1.03 -4.73
C GLY A 130 1.57 0.40 -5.14
N LEU A 131 2.11 0.90 -6.25
CA LEU A 131 1.79 2.25 -6.73
C LEU A 131 0.32 2.41 -7.14
N ALA A 132 -0.23 1.47 -7.91
CA ALA A 132 -1.60 1.55 -8.37
C ALA A 132 -2.61 1.44 -7.23
N GLU A 133 -2.40 0.50 -6.31
CA GLU A 133 -3.26 0.32 -5.15
C GLU A 133 -3.17 1.51 -4.22
N GLU A 134 -1.98 2.04 -3.91
CA GLU A 134 -1.89 3.22 -3.04
C GLU A 134 -2.47 4.48 -3.71
N LEU A 135 -2.36 4.63 -5.02
CA LEU A 135 -3.05 5.70 -5.75
C LEU A 135 -4.57 5.59 -5.59
N LEU A 136 -5.12 4.38 -5.66
CA LEU A 136 -6.55 4.13 -5.49
C LEU A 136 -7.01 4.31 -4.04
N PHE A 137 -6.36 3.64 -3.09
CA PHE A 137 -6.81 3.56 -1.71
C PHE A 137 -6.43 4.80 -0.91
N ARG A 138 -5.19 5.32 -1.05
CA ARG A 138 -4.70 6.46 -0.24
C ARG A 138 -4.87 7.76 -0.99
N GLY A 139 -4.63 7.76 -2.30
CA GLY A 139 -4.86 8.92 -3.14
C GLY A 139 -6.34 9.28 -3.23
N TYR A 140 -7.16 8.38 -3.79
CA TYR A 140 -8.58 8.66 -4.04
C TYR A 140 -9.49 8.30 -2.85
N LEU A 141 -9.56 7.01 -2.48
CA LEU A 141 -10.60 6.48 -1.59
C LEU A 141 -10.55 7.13 -0.20
N LEU A 142 -9.38 7.20 0.43
CA LEU A 142 -9.20 7.82 1.74
C LEU A 142 -9.63 9.31 1.72
N THR A 143 -9.16 10.07 0.72
CA THR A 143 -9.51 11.48 0.54
C THR A 143 -11.01 11.67 0.38
N ARG A 144 -11.66 10.79 -0.40
CA ARG A 144 -13.10 10.86 -0.65
C ARG A 144 -13.93 10.42 0.55
N LEU A 145 -13.53 9.38 1.26
CA LEU A 145 -14.18 8.95 2.50
C LEU A 145 -14.09 10.02 3.58
N GLN A 146 -12.97 10.74 3.68
CA GLN A 146 -12.85 11.87 4.59
C GLN A 146 -13.93 12.94 4.31
N LEU A 147 -14.17 13.25 3.03
CA LEU A 147 -15.24 14.15 2.62
C LEU A 147 -16.64 13.64 2.96
N VAL A 148 -16.90 12.34 2.76
CA VAL A 148 -18.18 11.71 3.14
C VAL A 148 -18.42 11.86 4.65
N PHE A 149 -17.37 11.70 5.46
CA PHE A 149 -17.44 11.84 6.90
C PHE A 149 -17.25 13.27 7.41
N SER A 150 -17.27 14.29 6.54
CA SER A 150 -17.03 15.70 6.89
C SER A 150 -18.07 16.30 7.85
N ARG A 151 -19.24 15.66 8.01
CA ARG A 151 -20.23 16.03 9.05
C ARG A 151 -19.70 15.87 10.48
N PHE A 152 -18.65 15.06 10.67
CA PHE A 152 -18.01 14.85 11.96
C PHE A 152 -16.82 15.81 12.14
N PRO A 153 -16.37 16.07 13.39
CA PRO A 153 -15.15 16.81 13.63
C PRO A 153 -13.97 16.22 12.84
N LYS A 154 -13.05 17.08 12.37
CA LYS A 154 -11.95 16.71 11.47
C LYS A 154 -11.17 15.46 11.87
N ALA A 155 -10.90 15.29 13.18
CA ALA A 155 -10.20 14.12 13.70
C ALA A 155 -11.01 12.82 13.50
N TRP A 156 -12.30 12.85 13.83
CA TRP A 156 -13.22 11.73 13.64
C TRP A 156 -13.49 11.42 12.18
N SER A 157 -13.66 12.45 11.35
CA SER A 157 -13.78 12.30 9.88
C SER A 157 -12.59 11.54 9.29
N MET A 158 -11.37 11.91 9.68
CA MET A 158 -10.16 11.22 9.24
C MET A 158 -10.07 9.79 9.79
N PHE A 159 -10.35 9.60 11.09
CA PHE A 159 -10.34 8.28 11.72
C PHE A 159 -11.30 7.31 11.01
N LEU A 160 -12.54 7.72 10.77
CA LEU A 160 -13.53 6.92 10.06
C LEU A 160 -13.12 6.65 8.61
N ALA A 161 -12.49 7.61 7.94
CA ALA A 161 -11.96 7.41 6.59
C ALA A 161 -10.84 6.38 6.55
N ILE A 162 -9.92 6.40 7.53
CA ILE A 162 -8.86 5.40 7.69
C ILE A 162 -9.47 4.01 7.90
N LEU A 163 -10.43 3.88 8.83
CA LEU A 163 -11.09 2.61 9.10
C LEU A 163 -11.85 2.08 7.87
N GLY A 164 -12.63 2.95 7.21
CA GLY A 164 -13.40 2.58 6.02
C GLY A 164 -12.51 2.17 4.86
N SER A 165 -11.45 2.94 4.59
CA SER A 165 -10.49 2.61 3.53
C SER A 165 -9.75 1.31 3.83
N GLY A 166 -9.33 1.10 5.10
CA GLY A 166 -8.65 -0.13 5.53
C GLY A 166 -9.55 -1.35 5.41
N LEU A 167 -10.83 -1.24 5.78
CA LEU A 167 -11.78 -2.34 5.70
C LEU A 167 -12.08 -2.72 4.25
N ILE A 168 -12.29 -1.73 3.37
CA ILE A 168 -12.49 -1.97 1.94
C ILE A 168 -11.24 -2.62 1.33
N PHE A 169 -10.05 -2.10 1.65
CA PHE A 169 -8.78 -2.68 1.21
C PHE A 169 -8.66 -4.15 1.63
N ALA A 170 -8.86 -4.45 2.92
CA ALA A 170 -8.74 -5.81 3.44
C ALA A 170 -9.76 -6.80 2.85
N THR A 171 -11.02 -6.38 2.76
CA THR A 171 -12.10 -7.25 2.27
C THR A 171 -12.04 -7.47 0.76
N ALA A 172 -11.52 -6.51 -0.02
CA ALA A 172 -11.28 -6.69 -1.45
C ALA A 172 -10.26 -7.81 -1.76
N HIS A 173 -9.43 -8.19 -0.77
CA HIS A 173 -8.46 -9.27 -0.90
C HIS A 173 -9.02 -10.66 -0.53
N VAL A 174 -10.27 -10.76 -0.07
CA VAL A 174 -10.89 -12.05 0.26
C VAL A 174 -10.86 -13.04 -0.93
N PRO A 175 -11.17 -12.65 -2.18
CA PRO A 175 -11.15 -13.58 -3.31
C PRO A 175 -9.78 -14.21 -3.56
N VAL A 176 -8.70 -13.42 -3.52
CA VAL A 176 -7.33 -13.94 -3.69
C VAL A 176 -6.90 -14.83 -2.51
N LYS A 177 -7.34 -14.51 -1.29
CA LYS A 177 -7.07 -15.37 -0.12
C LYS A 177 -7.80 -16.70 -0.24
N LEU A 178 -9.07 -16.70 -0.63
CA LEU A 178 -9.85 -17.92 -0.86
C LEU A 178 -9.24 -18.77 -1.98
N SER A 179 -8.80 -18.16 -3.09
CA SER A 179 -8.20 -18.92 -4.20
C SER A 179 -6.89 -19.63 -3.83
N ASN A 180 -6.20 -19.18 -2.77
CA ASN A 180 -4.92 -19.73 -2.35
C ASN A 180 -5.03 -20.87 -1.32
N VAL A 181 -6.19 -21.02 -0.64
CA VAL A 181 -6.35 -22.01 0.44
C VAL A 181 -7.10 -23.27 -0.01
N GLY A 182 -7.82 -23.22 -1.14
CA GLY A 182 -8.55 -24.37 -1.66
C GLY A 182 -9.74 -24.78 -0.77
N ALA A 183 -10.14 -26.05 -0.83
CA ALA A 183 -11.32 -26.59 -0.13
C ALA A 183 -11.00 -27.16 1.27
N ASP A 184 -10.01 -26.60 1.98
CA ASP A 184 -9.64 -27.03 3.34
C ASP A 184 -10.73 -26.58 4.35
N GLU A 185 -11.10 -27.47 5.28
CA GLU A 185 -12.06 -27.17 6.35
C GLU A 185 -11.58 -26.03 7.28
N ASN A 186 -10.27 -25.83 7.40
CA ASN A 186 -9.66 -24.73 8.15
C ASN A 186 -9.44 -23.47 7.32
N ALA A 187 -9.89 -23.44 6.06
CA ALA A 187 -9.63 -22.32 5.15
C ALA A 187 -10.10 -20.98 5.71
N TRP A 188 -11.21 -20.98 6.45
CA TRP A 188 -11.77 -19.75 6.98
C TRP A 188 -10.88 -19.07 8.03
N LEU A 189 -10.17 -19.85 8.86
CA LEU A 189 -9.24 -19.29 9.86
C LEU A 189 -8.03 -18.64 9.17
N VAL A 190 -7.51 -19.26 8.11
CA VAL A 190 -6.40 -18.72 7.30
C VAL A 190 -6.82 -17.45 6.56
N VAL A 191 -8.02 -17.45 5.97
CA VAL A 191 -8.55 -16.27 5.29
C VAL A 191 -8.79 -15.14 6.29
N LEU A 192 -9.45 -15.41 7.42
CA LEU A 192 -9.77 -14.37 8.41
C LEU A 192 -8.50 -13.74 8.99
N SER A 193 -7.52 -14.55 9.41
CA SER A 193 -6.23 -14.04 9.91
C SER A 193 -5.50 -13.23 8.86
N GLY A 194 -5.48 -13.68 7.61
CA GLY A 194 -4.90 -12.94 6.49
C GLY A 194 -5.63 -11.61 6.20
N VAL A 195 -6.95 -11.55 6.33
CA VAL A 195 -7.73 -10.31 6.17
C VAL A 195 -7.44 -9.34 7.31
N VAL A 196 -7.32 -9.82 8.55
CA VAL A 196 -6.93 -8.99 9.70
C VAL A 196 -5.53 -8.41 9.50
N GLU A 197 -4.57 -9.21 9.04
CA GLU A 197 -3.24 -8.74 8.69
C GLU A 197 -3.29 -7.64 7.62
N ILE A 198 -4.03 -7.86 6.52
CA ILE A 198 -4.19 -6.86 5.45
C ILE A 198 -4.91 -5.61 5.96
N PHE A 199 -5.83 -5.73 6.92
CA PHE A 199 -6.44 -4.57 7.55
C PHE A 199 -5.42 -3.74 8.33
N ILE A 200 -4.55 -4.37 9.12
CA ILE A 200 -3.46 -3.71 9.86
C ILE A 200 -2.47 -3.03 8.90
N LEU A 201 -2.11 -3.70 7.79
CA LEU A 201 -1.34 -3.09 6.70
C LEU A 201 -2.07 -1.89 6.10
N GLY A 202 -3.38 -2.04 5.92
CA GLY A 202 -4.33 -1.01 5.54
C GLY A 202 -4.12 0.29 6.32
N LEU A 203 -4.20 0.18 7.65
CA LEU A 203 -4.00 1.26 8.60
C LEU A 203 -2.58 1.82 8.54
N SER A 204 -1.57 0.95 8.40
CA SER A 204 -0.16 1.32 8.38
C SER A 204 0.20 2.14 7.14
N PHE A 205 -0.30 1.79 5.97
CA PHE A 205 -0.11 2.59 4.76
C PHE A 205 -0.86 3.92 4.83
N SER A 206 -2.05 3.96 5.44
CA SER A 206 -2.71 5.24 5.74
C SER A 206 -1.87 6.12 6.67
N TYR A 207 -1.19 5.54 7.66
CA TYR A 207 -0.24 6.26 8.51
C TYR A 207 0.90 6.85 7.67
N PHE A 208 1.60 6.05 6.86
CA PHE A 208 2.71 6.54 6.03
C PHE A 208 2.27 7.66 5.09
N PHE A 209 1.14 7.49 4.43
CA PHE A 209 0.57 8.50 3.54
C PHE A 209 0.26 9.80 4.28
N LEU A 210 -0.43 9.74 5.42
CA LEU A 210 -0.83 10.94 6.17
C LEU A 210 0.36 11.67 6.79
N ARG A 211 1.38 10.93 7.23
CA ARG A 211 2.60 11.51 7.83
C ARG A 211 3.50 12.18 6.78
N THR A 212 3.63 11.58 5.60
CA THR A 212 4.58 12.05 4.58
C THR A 212 3.94 12.91 3.50
N ARG A 213 2.62 12.78 3.31
CA ARG A 213 1.86 13.26 2.14
C ARG A 213 2.60 12.90 0.86
N ASN A 214 2.79 11.61 0.67
CA ASN A 214 3.51 11.05 -0.46
C ASN A 214 2.97 9.66 -0.81
N VAL A 215 2.06 9.62 -1.78
CA VAL A 215 1.46 8.37 -2.25
C VAL A 215 2.48 7.44 -2.92
N VAL A 216 3.51 7.98 -3.58
CA VAL A 216 4.55 7.20 -4.25
C VAL A 216 5.40 6.45 -3.23
N LEU A 217 5.87 7.13 -2.17
CA LEU A 217 6.58 6.48 -1.07
C LEU A 217 5.74 5.38 -0.43
N THR A 218 4.46 5.67 -0.15
CA THR A 218 3.56 4.68 0.43
C THR A 218 3.41 3.46 -0.49
N GLY A 219 3.27 3.67 -1.80
CA GLY A 219 3.18 2.60 -2.79
C GLY A 219 4.46 1.77 -2.90
N LEU A 220 5.63 2.38 -2.77
CA LEU A 220 6.90 1.64 -2.77
C LEU A 220 7.12 0.85 -1.46
N ILE A 221 6.67 1.39 -0.32
CA ILE A 221 6.66 0.64 0.95
C ILE A 221 5.70 -0.55 0.85
N HIS A 222 4.52 -0.37 0.28
CA HIS A 222 3.56 -1.44 0.04
C HIS A 222 4.13 -2.49 -0.92
N GLY A 223 4.64 -2.10 -2.09
CA GLY A 223 5.28 -3.02 -3.01
C GLY A 223 6.44 -3.80 -2.37
N GLY A 224 7.23 -3.12 -1.53
CA GLY A 224 8.28 -3.71 -0.69
C GLY A 224 7.77 -4.66 0.39
N TRP A 225 6.54 -4.48 0.86
CA TRP A 225 5.89 -5.45 1.74
C TRP A 225 5.53 -6.73 0.97
N ASN A 226 4.94 -6.58 -0.21
CA ASN A 226 4.49 -7.70 -1.04
C ASN A 226 5.66 -8.50 -1.62
N ALA A 227 6.70 -7.82 -2.09
CA ALA A 227 7.94 -8.42 -2.57
C ALA A 227 9.15 -7.79 -1.84
N PRO A 228 9.54 -8.33 -0.67
CA PRO A 228 10.68 -7.79 0.06
C PRO A 228 11.99 -8.06 -0.66
N LEU A 229 12.95 -7.13 -0.56
CA LEU A 229 14.29 -7.32 -1.11
C LEU A 229 15.03 -8.49 -0.43
N LEU A 230 14.78 -8.64 0.87
CA LEU A 230 15.43 -9.61 1.74
C LEU A 230 14.49 -10.04 2.86
N GLY A 231 14.56 -11.31 3.24
CA GLY A 231 13.75 -11.90 4.29
C GLY A 231 12.28 -12.11 3.88
N LYS A 232 11.45 -12.53 4.83
CA LYS A 232 10.02 -12.76 4.63
C LYS A 232 9.19 -11.54 5.03
N GLN A 233 7.87 -11.63 4.90
CA GLN A 233 6.95 -10.64 5.46
C GLN A 233 7.04 -10.67 6.99
N ASP A 234 7.39 -9.52 7.58
CA ASP A 234 7.64 -9.39 9.02
C ASP A 234 7.23 -8.00 9.48
N VAL A 235 6.34 -7.95 10.48
CA VAL A 235 5.83 -6.70 11.07
C VAL A 235 6.95 -5.80 11.58
N LEU A 236 8.09 -6.37 12.02
CA LEU A 236 9.25 -5.60 12.44
C LEU A 236 9.73 -4.66 11.33
N ARG A 237 9.66 -5.07 10.05
CA ARG A 237 10.01 -4.21 8.92
C ARG A 237 9.14 -2.95 8.89
N LEU A 238 7.83 -3.08 9.11
CA LEU A 238 6.94 -1.91 9.17
C LEU A 238 7.31 -0.97 10.31
N VAL A 239 7.64 -1.52 11.48
CA VAL A 239 8.08 -0.74 12.64
C VAL A 239 9.35 0.05 12.29
N LEU A 240 10.34 -0.57 11.63
CA LEU A 240 11.54 0.12 11.18
C LEU A 240 11.22 1.25 10.21
N PHE A 241 10.32 1.02 9.24
CA PHE A 241 9.88 2.08 8.32
C PHE A 241 9.16 3.23 9.05
N VAL A 242 8.35 2.96 10.07
CA VAL A 242 7.75 3.99 10.93
C VAL A 242 8.84 4.82 11.60
N LEU A 243 9.86 4.18 12.19
CA LEU A 243 10.97 4.88 12.85
C LEU A 243 11.74 5.78 11.86
N VAL A 244 12.03 5.28 10.66
CA VAL A 244 12.73 6.05 9.62
C VAL A 244 11.90 7.26 9.16
N VAL A 245 10.59 7.08 8.97
CA VAL A 245 9.68 8.17 8.60
C VAL A 245 9.64 9.25 9.68
N GLU A 246 9.49 8.86 10.95
CA GLU A 246 9.49 9.81 12.05
C GLU A 246 10.82 10.55 12.19
N PHE A 247 11.94 9.84 12.03
CA PHE A 247 13.28 10.43 12.03
C PHE A 247 13.45 11.45 10.90
N TRP A 248 13.01 11.12 9.68
CA TRP A 248 13.04 12.07 8.55
C TRP A 248 12.24 13.34 8.86
N LEU A 249 11.02 13.19 9.37
CA LEU A 249 10.15 14.34 9.69
C LEU A 249 10.74 15.23 10.78
N LEU A 250 11.49 14.66 11.73
CA LEU A 250 12.24 15.43 12.72
C LEU A 250 13.36 16.26 12.08
N ILE A 251 14.09 15.69 11.12
CA ILE A 251 15.12 16.42 10.35
C ILE A 251 14.49 17.57 9.55
N GLU A 252 13.41 17.29 8.82
CA GLU A 252 12.71 18.29 8.00
C GLU A 252 12.19 19.45 8.85
N LYS A 253 11.60 19.16 10.02
CA LYS A 253 11.16 20.18 10.99
C LYS A 253 12.31 21.06 11.47
N ARG A 254 13.49 20.48 11.74
CA ARG A 254 14.68 21.24 12.16
C ARG A 254 15.20 22.13 11.03
N ARG A 255 15.29 21.62 9.80
CA ARG A 255 15.73 22.40 8.62
C ARG A 255 14.82 23.60 8.37
N HIS A 256 13.51 23.43 8.46
CA HIS A 256 12.57 24.55 8.33
C HIS A 256 12.75 25.59 9.43
N LYS A 257 12.97 25.16 10.68
CA LYS A 257 13.20 26.09 11.80
C LYS A 257 14.49 26.89 11.60
N SER A 258 15.58 26.27 11.18
CA SER A 258 16.86 26.94 10.87
C SER A 258 16.69 27.97 9.75
N ALA A 259 16.04 27.59 8.64
CA ALA A 259 15.79 28.49 7.52
C ALA A 259 14.96 29.72 7.89
N VAL A 260 13.95 29.57 8.77
CA VAL A 260 13.14 30.69 9.27
C VAL A 260 13.93 31.61 10.21
N LEU A 261 14.89 31.05 10.95
CA LEU A 261 15.72 31.81 11.91
C LEU A 261 16.97 32.43 11.27
N GLY A 262 17.26 32.16 9.99
CA GLY A 262 18.47 32.63 9.32
C GLY A 262 19.77 32.03 9.88
N LEU A 263 19.69 30.84 10.49
CA LEU A 263 20.80 30.05 11.02
C LEU A 263 21.19 28.95 10.03
#